data_AF-L0JPP4-F1
#
_entry.id   AF-L0JPP4-F1
#
_cell.length_a   1.000
_cell.length_b   1.000
_cell.length_c   1.000
_cell.angle_alpha   90.00
_cell.angle_beta   90.00
_cell.angle_gamma   90.00
#
_symmetry.space_group_name_H-M   'P 1'
#
loop_
_entity.id
_entity.type
_entity.pdbx_description
1 polymer ?
#
loop_
_entity_poly.entity_id
_entity_poly.type
_entity_poly.pdbx_seq_one_letter_code
_entity_poly.pdbx_strand_id
1 'polypeptide(L)'
;MSQIPIPRPYRLASLATLVLTTVATSVGLFVPNFYRDHPVLLPQIYGQDLLTLIVGVPALAISLYYANRGSLRGYVIWLGVTGYLLYTYASYAFMTAFNELYLVYTTLLWLTLFTFVGGMVRLDAATLKRDLGEASVRPYVAFQLSLAVLVSLLWLSEILPATLEGTSPLAIAEAELPTAVIYSLDLGIIVPAFVLTAYWLWNRRAWAYAFTAVLLVKIATLGGAVLAMIVFMTLEGQAVPLPQILIFGTLTAISLWLMGRFLMAIGSESNPVRARTS
;
A
#
# COMPACT_ATOMS: atom_id res chain seq x y z
N MET A 1 -21.15 -14.37 5.22
CA MET A 1 -21.98 -13.18 4.91
C MET A 1 -21.48 -12.54 3.63
N SER A 2 -22.37 -12.10 2.75
CA SER A 2 -22.03 -11.59 1.42
C SER A 2 -21.97 -10.06 1.38
N GLN A 3 -20.83 -9.53 0.94
CA GLN A 3 -20.68 -8.13 0.53
C GLN A 3 -21.42 -7.95 -0.81
N ILE A 4 -22.03 -6.78 -1.05
CA ILE A 4 -22.61 -6.47 -2.36
C ILE A 4 -21.49 -6.54 -3.42
N PRO A 5 -21.68 -7.27 -4.53
CA PRO A 5 -20.68 -7.38 -5.59
C PRO A 5 -20.26 -6.02 -6.13
N ILE A 6 -19.00 -5.92 -6.57
CA ILE A 6 -18.46 -4.68 -7.13
C ILE A 6 -19.30 -4.26 -8.36
N PRO A 7 -19.79 -3.00 -8.41
CA PRO A 7 -20.53 -2.51 -9.57
C PRO A 7 -19.74 -2.63 -10.87
N ARG A 8 -20.44 -2.78 -12.00
CA ARG A 8 -19.84 -2.88 -13.34
C ARG A 8 -18.74 -1.84 -13.63
N PRO A 9 -18.91 -0.52 -13.35
CA PRO A 9 -17.87 0.46 -13.66
C PRO A 9 -16.55 0.20 -12.92
N TYR A 10 -16.59 -0.14 -11.63
CA TYR A 10 -15.37 -0.40 -10.85
C TYR A 10 -14.71 -1.74 -11.20
N ARG A 11 -15.49 -2.72 -11.66
CA ARG A 11 -14.94 -3.95 -12.23
C ARG A 11 -14.17 -3.66 -13.51
N LEU A 12 -14.75 -2.89 -14.42
CA LEU A 12 -14.08 -2.50 -15.66
C LEU A 12 -12.83 -1.66 -15.37
N ALA A 13 -12.92 -0.70 -14.46
CA ALA A 13 -11.77 0.08 -14.01
C ALA A 13 -10.68 -0.81 -13.41
N SER A 14 -11.03 -1.77 -12.54
CA SER A 14 -10.06 -2.70 -11.95
C SER A 14 -9.40 -3.61 -12.99
N LEU A 15 -10.14 -4.05 -14.01
CA LEU A 15 -9.58 -4.83 -15.12
C LEU A 15 -8.65 -3.98 -15.99
N ALA A 16 -9.02 -2.74 -16.28
CA ALA A 16 -8.15 -1.80 -16.98
C ALA A 16 -6.88 -1.51 -16.16
N THR A 17 -7.01 -1.27 -14.85
CA THR A 17 -5.87 -1.14 -13.94
C THR A 17 -4.99 -2.39 -13.97
N LEU A 18 -5.56 -3.59 -13.90
CA LEU A 18 -4.81 -4.84 -13.95
C LEU A 18 -3.95 -4.92 -15.22
N VAL A 19 -4.55 -4.70 -16.39
CA VAL A 19 -3.86 -4.76 -17.69
C VAL A 19 -2.78 -3.69 -17.78
N LEU A 20 -3.13 -2.42 -17.50
CA LEU A 20 -2.21 -1.30 -17.61
C LEU A 20 -1.05 -1.42 -16.62
N THR A 21 -1.29 -1.91 -15.40
CA THR A 21 -0.25 -2.17 -14.40
C THR A 21 0.70 -3.26 -14.87
N THR A 22 0.19 -4.37 -15.42
CA THR A 22 1.04 -5.42 -15.98
C THR A 22 1.88 -4.89 -17.14
N VAL A 23 1.31 -4.10 -18.04
CA VAL A 23 2.05 -3.49 -19.16
C VAL A 23 3.12 -2.54 -18.63
N ALA A 24 2.78 -1.62 -17.74
CA ALA A 24 3.70 -0.62 -17.21
C ALA A 24 4.90 -1.25 -16.50
N THR A 25 4.66 -2.21 -15.61
CA THR A 25 5.71 -2.91 -14.86
C THR A 25 6.57 -3.80 -15.76
N SER A 26 5.96 -4.46 -16.77
CA SER A 26 6.71 -5.29 -17.72
C SER A 26 7.60 -4.44 -18.63
N VAL A 27 7.10 -3.32 -19.14
CA VAL A 27 7.89 -2.39 -19.94
C VAL A 27 9.02 -1.81 -19.10
N GLY A 28 8.72 -1.34 -17.89
CA GLY A 28 9.72 -0.79 -16.96
C GLY A 28 10.85 -1.78 -16.65
N LEU A 29 10.53 -3.06 -16.40
CA LEU A 29 11.53 -4.08 -16.04
C LEU A 29 12.32 -4.65 -17.21
N PHE A 30 11.68 -4.84 -18.37
CA PHE A 30 12.26 -5.64 -19.46
C PHE A 30 12.72 -4.82 -20.66
N VAL A 31 12.31 -3.56 -20.80
CA VAL A 31 12.84 -2.68 -21.84
C VAL A 31 14.13 -2.02 -21.34
N PRO A 32 15.29 -2.28 -21.97
CA PRO A 32 16.56 -1.73 -21.51
C PRO A 32 16.56 -0.20 -21.53
N ASN A 33 17.11 0.42 -20.48
CA ASN A 33 17.25 1.89 -20.34
C ASN A 33 15.91 2.65 -20.50
N PHE A 34 14.80 2.03 -20.10
CA PHE A 34 13.49 2.66 -20.19
C PHE A 34 13.35 3.83 -19.21
N TYR A 35 13.69 3.60 -17.93
CA TYR A 35 13.72 4.65 -16.93
C TYR A 35 14.91 5.58 -17.17
N ARG A 36 14.62 6.88 -17.22
CA ARG A 36 15.58 7.98 -17.44
C ARG A 36 15.89 8.74 -16.15
N ASP A 37 15.37 8.22 -15.04
CA ASP A 37 15.51 8.75 -13.69
C ASP A 37 16.96 8.71 -13.22
N HIS A 38 17.29 9.53 -12.23
CA HIS A 38 18.63 9.58 -11.67
C HIS A 38 19.05 8.17 -11.17
N PRO A 39 20.30 7.72 -11.38
CA PRO A 39 20.74 6.37 -11.03
C PRO A 39 20.45 5.94 -9.59
N VAL A 40 20.47 6.89 -8.64
CA VAL A 40 20.15 6.64 -7.23
C VAL A 40 18.70 6.16 -7.00
N LEU A 41 17.78 6.50 -7.90
CA LEU A 41 16.37 6.14 -7.82
C LEU A 41 16.05 4.81 -8.54
N LEU A 42 16.90 4.38 -9.48
CA LEU A 42 16.64 3.22 -10.33
C LEU A 42 16.40 1.93 -9.53
N PRO A 43 17.21 1.56 -8.51
CA PRO A 43 16.94 0.36 -7.73
C PRO A 43 15.57 0.38 -7.06
N GLN A 44 15.12 1.55 -6.59
CA GLN A 44 13.82 1.73 -5.95
C GLN A 44 12.69 1.56 -6.96
N ILE A 45 12.82 2.14 -8.15
CA ILE A 45 11.83 2.02 -9.24
C ILE A 45 11.72 0.56 -9.69
N TYR A 46 12.84 -0.12 -9.98
CA TYR A 46 12.84 -1.52 -10.39
C TYR A 46 12.32 -2.45 -9.29
N GLY A 47 12.70 -2.22 -8.03
CA GLY A 47 12.18 -2.96 -6.88
C GLY A 47 10.67 -2.82 -6.72
N GLN A 48 10.16 -1.61 -6.91
CA GLN A 48 8.73 -1.31 -6.89
C GLN A 48 7.99 -2.01 -8.05
N ASP A 49 8.52 -1.97 -9.27
CA ASP A 49 7.92 -2.65 -10.43
C ASP A 49 7.90 -4.17 -10.26
N LEU A 50 9.02 -4.76 -9.78
CA LEU A 50 9.13 -6.20 -9.56
C LEU A 50 8.11 -6.69 -8.53
N LEU A 51 7.98 -5.99 -7.40
CA LEU A 51 6.94 -6.30 -6.43
C LEU A 51 5.55 -6.14 -7.04
N THR A 52 5.31 -5.04 -7.76
CA THR A 52 4.00 -4.76 -8.35
C THR A 52 3.60 -5.90 -9.30
N LEU A 53 4.53 -6.39 -10.11
CA LEU A 53 4.30 -7.48 -11.06
C LEU A 53 4.08 -8.84 -10.38
N ILE A 54 4.91 -9.20 -9.39
CA ILE A 54 4.88 -10.53 -8.75
C ILE A 54 3.82 -10.64 -7.65
N VAL A 55 3.56 -9.56 -6.93
CA VAL A 55 2.65 -9.55 -5.78
C VAL A 55 1.41 -8.71 -6.05
N GLY A 56 1.58 -7.47 -6.53
CA GLY A 56 0.48 -6.52 -6.74
C GLY A 56 -0.55 -7.02 -7.77
N VAL A 57 -0.09 -7.44 -8.95
CA VAL A 57 -0.94 -7.92 -10.05
C VAL A 57 -1.70 -9.19 -9.67
N PRO A 58 -1.06 -10.28 -9.16
CA PRO A 58 -1.80 -11.45 -8.71
C PRO A 58 -2.76 -11.14 -7.56
N ALA A 59 -2.36 -10.32 -6.59
CA ALA A 59 -3.23 -9.94 -5.48
C ALA A 59 -4.47 -9.16 -5.96
N LEU A 60 -4.31 -8.24 -6.93
CA LEU A 60 -5.43 -7.52 -7.53
C LEU A 60 -6.38 -8.48 -8.26
N ALA A 61 -5.85 -9.38 -9.09
CA ALA A 61 -6.66 -10.34 -9.84
C ALA A 61 -7.46 -11.28 -8.92
N ILE A 62 -6.78 -11.88 -7.93
CA ILE A 62 -7.39 -12.83 -6.99
C ILE A 62 -8.43 -12.12 -6.11
N SER A 63 -8.08 -10.96 -5.54
CA SER A 63 -9.00 -10.22 -4.68
C SER A 63 -10.23 -9.72 -5.43
N LEU A 64 -10.06 -9.22 -6.67
CA LEU A 64 -11.16 -8.82 -7.55
C LEU A 64 -12.11 -10.00 -7.83
N TYR A 65 -11.56 -11.18 -8.14
CA TYR A 65 -12.37 -12.39 -8.38
C TYR A 65 -13.24 -12.75 -7.17
N TYR A 66 -12.65 -12.78 -5.97
CA TYR A 66 -13.40 -13.10 -4.75
C TYR A 66 -14.38 -11.99 -4.33
N ALA A 67 -14.00 -10.72 -4.49
CA ALA A 67 -14.88 -9.58 -4.22
C ALA A 67 -16.12 -9.60 -5.13
N ASN A 68 -15.96 -10.00 -6.39
CA ASN A 68 -17.08 -10.15 -7.33
C ASN A 68 -18.03 -11.30 -6.95
N ARG A 69 -17.54 -12.30 -6.21
CA ARG A 69 -18.36 -13.37 -5.63
C ARG A 69 -18.97 -13.01 -4.27
N GLY A 70 -18.86 -11.75 -3.86
CA GLY A 70 -19.41 -11.24 -2.61
C GLY A 70 -18.57 -11.54 -1.37
N SER A 71 -17.30 -11.94 -1.53
CA SER A 71 -16.40 -12.15 -0.39
C SER A 71 -15.98 -10.82 0.23
N LEU A 72 -16.30 -10.61 1.51
CA LEU A 72 -15.86 -9.43 2.26
C LEU A 72 -14.33 -9.39 2.39
N ARG A 73 -13.68 -10.54 2.66
CA ARG A 73 -12.22 -10.65 2.70
C ARG A 73 -11.61 -10.22 1.36
N GLY A 74 -12.16 -10.74 0.25
CA GLY A 74 -11.74 -10.38 -1.10
C GLY A 74 -11.90 -8.88 -1.37
N TYR A 75 -13.04 -8.31 -0.98
CA TYR A 75 -13.32 -6.88 -1.16
C TYR A 75 -12.34 -5.98 -0.39
N VAL A 76 -12.02 -6.34 0.85
CA VAL A 76 -11.09 -5.61 1.69
C VAL A 76 -9.66 -5.68 1.14
N ILE A 77 -9.20 -6.85 0.69
CA ILE A 77 -7.89 -7.00 0.04
C ILE A 77 -7.85 -6.18 -1.26
N TRP A 78 -8.93 -6.24 -2.06
CA TRP A 78 -9.05 -5.47 -3.31
C TRP A 78 -8.91 -3.97 -3.07
N LEU A 79 -9.56 -3.43 -2.03
CA LEU A 79 -9.39 -2.03 -1.63
C LEU A 79 -7.95 -1.72 -1.20
N GLY A 80 -7.33 -2.60 -0.41
CA GLY A 80 -5.95 -2.41 0.04
C GLY A 80 -4.94 -2.41 -1.11
N VAL A 81 -5.08 -3.34 -2.06
CA VAL A 81 -4.22 -3.39 -3.26
C VAL A 81 -4.46 -2.18 -4.15
N THR A 82 -5.73 -1.76 -4.32
CA THR A 82 -6.05 -0.54 -5.08
C THR A 82 -5.44 0.70 -4.43
N GLY A 83 -5.47 0.80 -3.10
CA GLY A 83 -4.83 1.90 -2.36
C GLY A 83 -3.30 1.88 -2.45
N TYR A 84 -2.70 0.68 -2.48
CA TYR A 84 -1.27 0.52 -2.78
C TYR A 84 -0.94 1.03 -4.19
N LEU A 85 -1.66 0.60 -5.22
CA LEU A 85 -1.45 1.06 -6.60
C LEU A 85 -1.69 2.56 -6.75
N LEU A 86 -2.69 3.11 -6.05
CA LEU A 86 -2.94 4.55 -6.01
C LEU A 86 -1.71 5.32 -5.53
N TYR A 87 -1.09 4.89 -4.42
CA TYR A 87 0.15 5.49 -3.96
C TYR A 87 1.28 5.32 -4.99
N THR A 88 1.47 4.11 -5.51
CA THR A 88 2.55 3.81 -6.47
C THR A 88 2.45 4.70 -7.71
N TYR A 89 1.27 4.81 -8.30
CA TYR A 89 1.08 5.61 -9.51
C TYR A 89 0.94 7.10 -9.25
N ALA A 90 0.60 7.52 -8.03
CA ALA A 90 0.80 8.92 -7.62
C ALA A 90 2.30 9.24 -7.62
N SER A 91 3.13 8.40 -7.00
CA SER A 91 4.59 8.57 -7.05
C SER A 91 5.09 8.59 -8.49
N TYR A 92 4.68 7.65 -9.34
CA TYR A 92 5.18 7.62 -10.72
C TYR A 92 4.69 8.84 -11.52
N ALA A 93 3.41 9.21 -11.46
CA ALA A 93 2.90 10.33 -12.23
C ALA A 93 3.53 11.70 -11.85
N PHE A 94 4.01 11.84 -10.60
CA PHE A 94 4.56 13.10 -10.10
C PHE A 94 6.09 13.11 -9.93
N MET A 95 6.74 11.95 -9.86
CA MET A 95 8.17 11.83 -9.53
C MET A 95 9.02 11.26 -10.66
N THR A 96 8.48 10.38 -11.52
CA THR A 96 9.32 9.75 -12.54
C THR A 96 9.65 10.71 -13.66
N ALA A 97 10.87 10.59 -14.18
CA ALA A 97 11.31 11.31 -15.37
C ALA A 97 10.39 10.99 -16.56
N PHE A 98 10.10 12.00 -17.38
CA PHE A 98 9.18 11.85 -18.50
C PHE A 98 9.61 10.74 -19.46
N ASN A 99 8.67 9.82 -19.71
CA ASN A 99 8.85 8.69 -20.62
C ASN A 99 7.52 8.35 -21.33
N GLU A 100 7.58 7.38 -22.23
CA GLU A 100 6.47 6.98 -23.10
C GLU A 100 5.25 6.45 -22.33
N LEU A 101 5.43 6.00 -21.07
CA LEU A 101 4.36 5.51 -20.19
C LEU A 101 3.70 6.62 -19.35
N TYR A 102 4.08 7.90 -19.51
CA TYR A 102 3.51 9.00 -18.72
C TYR A 102 1.97 9.01 -18.68
N LEU A 103 1.31 8.84 -19.84
CA LEU A 103 -0.15 8.78 -19.91
C LEU A 103 -0.71 7.51 -19.26
N VAL A 104 0.04 6.42 -19.26
CA VAL A 104 -0.33 5.17 -18.58
C VAL A 104 -0.30 5.38 -17.07
N TYR A 105 0.77 5.98 -16.52
CA TYR A 105 0.86 6.29 -15.09
C TYR A 105 -0.25 7.23 -14.63
N THR A 106 -0.52 8.28 -15.42
CA THR A 106 -1.60 9.24 -15.13
C THR A 106 -2.97 8.56 -15.16
N THR A 107 -3.23 7.71 -16.16
CA THR A 107 -4.47 6.93 -16.24
C THR A 107 -4.62 5.99 -15.05
N LEU A 108 -3.54 5.29 -14.68
CA LEU A 108 -3.51 4.39 -13.54
C LEU A 108 -3.77 5.11 -12.22
N LEU A 109 -3.15 6.28 -12.00
CA LEU A 109 -3.40 7.14 -10.84
C LEU A 109 -4.90 7.47 -10.71
N TRP A 110 -5.52 8.00 -11.74
CA TRP A 110 -6.91 8.43 -11.64
C TRP A 110 -7.90 7.25 -11.61
N LEU A 111 -7.64 6.17 -12.35
CA LEU A 111 -8.45 4.95 -12.27
C LEU A 111 -8.43 4.36 -10.86
N THR A 112 -7.25 4.24 -10.26
CA THR A 112 -7.10 3.71 -8.90
C THR A 112 -7.73 4.64 -7.87
N LEU A 113 -7.62 5.96 -8.02
CA LEU A 113 -8.27 6.92 -7.11
C LEU A 113 -9.79 6.76 -7.12
N PHE A 114 -10.43 6.86 -8.29
CA PHE A 114 -11.89 6.78 -8.37
C PHE A 114 -12.41 5.40 -7.96
N THR A 115 -11.64 4.35 -8.26
CA THR A 115 -11.96 2.98 -7.84
C THR A 115 -11.85 2.82 -6.32
N PHE A 116 -10.79 3.36 -5.71
CA PHE A 116 -10.59 3.32 -4.27
C PHE A 116 -11.69 4.09 -3.54
N VAL A 117 -11.96 5.34 -3.92
CA VAL A 117 -13.01 6.17 -3.30
C VAL A 117 -14.39 5.52 -3.48
N GLY A 118 -14.72 5.11 -4.71
CA GLY A 118 -16.01 4.47 -5.01
C GLY A 118 -16.19 3.11 -4.31
N GLY A 119 -15.11 2.36 -4.14
CA GLY A 119 -15.09 1.11 -3.40
C GLY A 119 -15.21 1.32 -1.89
N MET A 120 -14.54 2.33 -1.33
CA MET A 120 -14.63 2.69 0.08
C MET A 120 -16.06 3.09 0.45
N VAL A 121 -16.70 3.98 -0.30
CA VAL A 121 -18.09 4.42 -0.06
C VAL A 121 -19.09 3.26 -0.02
N ARG A 122 -18.81 2.15 -0.73
CA ARG A 122 -19.68 0.97 -0.82
C ARG A 122 -19.31 -0.15 0.15
N LEU A 123 -18.23 -0.01 0.90
CA LEU A 123 -17.84 -1.00 1.88
C LEU A 123 -18.86 -1.02 3.03
N ASP A 124 -19.32 -2.22 3.41
CA ASP A 124 -20.15 -2.37 4.59
C ASP A 124 -19.27 -2.39 5.85
N ALA A 125 -18.88 -1.19 6.29
CA ALA A 125 -18.05 -1.00 7.47
C ALA A 125 -18.74 -1.52 8.75
N ALA A 126 -20.08 -1.54 8.80
CA ALA A 126 -20.83 -2.00 9.94
C ALA A 126 -20.70 -3.53 10.11
N THR A 127 -20.80 -4.27 9.01
CA THR A 127 -20.55 -5.71 9.00
C THR A 127 -19.11 -6.03 9.36
N LEU A 128 -18.14 -5.28 8.83
CA LEU A 128 -16.73 -5.46 9.18
C LEU A 128 -16.47 -5.23 10.68
N LYS A 129 -17.10 -4.20 11.27
CA LYS A 129 -17.03 -3.97 12.72
C LYS A 129 -17.68 -5.08 13.53
N ARG A 130 -18.80 -5.64 13.07
CA ARG A 130 -19.50 -6.73 13.76
C ARG A 130 -18.59 -7.96 13.86
N ASP A 131 -18.01 -8.37 12.74
CA ASP A 131 -17.15 -9.55 12.65
C ASP A 131 -15.84 -9.39 13.45
N LEU A 132 -15.37 -8.15 13.63
CA LEU A 132 -14.11 -7.84 14.33
C LEU A 132 -14.33 -7.20 15.71
N GLY A 133 -15.59 -7.13 16.17
CA GLY A 133 -15.99 -6.33 17.32
C GLY A 133 -15.43 -6.86 18.64
N GLU A 134 -15.28 -8.17 18.76
CA GLU A 134 -14.75 -8.80 19.97
C GLU A 134 -13.23 -8.89 19.99
N ALA A 135 -12.59 -8.80 18.82
CA ALA A 135 -11.14 -8.88 18.71
C ALA A 135 -10.44 -7.68 19.39
N SER A 136 -9.29 -7.93 19.99
CA SER A 136 -8.46 -6.86 20.54
C SER A 136 -7.94 -5.96 19.43
N VAL A 137 -8.28 -4.68 19.50
CA VAL A 137 -7.82 -3.65 18.57
C VAL A 137 -6.43 -3.09 18.90
N ARG A 138 -5.94 -3.33 20.13
CA ARG A 138 -4.71 -2.73 20.66
C ARG A 138 -3.47 -2.98 19.79
N PRO A 139 -3.21 -4.21 19.27
CA PRO A 139 -2.03 -4.46 18.44
C PRO A 139 -2.04 -3.62 17.16
N TYR A 140 -3.21 -3.45 16.53
CA TYR A 140 -3.35 -2.65 15.31
C TYR A 140 -3.16 -1.15 15.58
N VAL A 141 -3.72 -0.64 16.68
CA VAL A 141 -3.54 0.75 17.11
C VAL A 141 -2.07 1.03 17.40
N ALA A 142 -1.42 0.18 18.20
CA ALA A 142 -0.01 0.33 18.54
C ALA A 142 0.86 0.30 17.28
N PHE A 143 0.64 -0.67 16.38
CA PHE A 143 1.39 -0.79 15.15
C PHE A 143 1.26 0.44 14.24
N GLN A 144 0.04 0.95 14.05
CA GLN A 144 -0.21 2.14 13.24
C GLN A 144 0.44 3.40 13.83
N LEU A 145 0.35 3.60 15.15
CA LEU A 145 1.00 4.74 15.82
C LEU A 145 2.52 4.63 15.78
N SER A 146 3.08 3.44 15.99
CA SER A 146 4.52 3.20 15.85
C SER A 146 5.03 3.54 14.45
N LEU A 147 4.27 3.18 13.40
CA LEU A 147 4.60 3.54 12.02
C LEU A 147 4.47 5.05 11.76
N ALA A 148 3.42 5.69 12.27
CA ALA A 148 3.29 7.14 12.16
C ALA A 148 4.50 7.86 12.77
N VAL A 149 4.94 7.44 13.96
CA VAL A 149 6.12 7.98 14.63
C VAL A 149 7.39 7.68 13.84
N LEU A 150 7.60 6.43 13.44
CA LEU A 150 8.80 6.01 12.70
C LEU A 150 8.96 6.80 11.39
N VAL A 151 7.90 6.86 10.58
CA VAL A 151 7.91 7.55 9.28
C VAL A 151 8.08 9.06 9.47
N SER A 152 7.42 9.65 10.47
CA SER A 152 7.59 11.08 10.78
C SER A 152 9.02 11.39 11.20
N LEU A 153 9.61 10.58 12.07
CA LEU A 153 11.00 10.76 12.51
C LEU A 153 11.97 10.61 11.36
N LEU A 154 11.79 9.60 10.50
CA LEU A 154 12.63 9.37 9.33
C LEU A 154 12.64 10.62 8.44
N TRP A 155 11.46 11.11 8.02
CA TRP A 155 11.37 12.26 7.12
C TRP A 155 11.77 13.58 7.79
N LEU A 156 11.33 13.84 9.02
CA LEU A 156 11.67 15.08 9.72
C LEU A 156 13.16 15.16 10.09
N SER A 157 13.82 14.02 10.29
CA SER A 157 15.26 13.99 10.55
C SER A 157 16.10 14.42 9.35
N GLU A 158 15.59 14.30 8.13
CA GLU A 158 16.24 14.82 6.92
C GLU A 158 15.77 16.25 6.59
N ILE A 159 14.47 16.52 6.72
CA ILE A 159 13.87 17.80 6.32
C ILE A 159 14.26 18.94 7.28
N LEU A 160 14.20 18.73 8.59
CA LEU A 160 14.40 19.80 9.56
C LEU A 160 15.84 20.35 9.55
N PRO A 161 16.90 19.53 9.60
CA PRO A 161 18.27 20.04 9.53
C PRO A 161 18.53 20.81 8.25
N ALA A 162 18.13 20.26 7.09
CA ALA A 162 18.30 20.92 5.81
C ALA A 162 17.56 22.28 5.75
N THR A 163 16.34 22.34 6.30
CA THR A 163 15.56 23.58 6.37
C THR A 163 16.24 24.63 7.26
N LEU A 164 16.80 24.23 8.40
CA LEU A 164 17.49 25.12 9.33
C LEU A 164 18.82 25.62 8.76
N GLU A 165 19.50 24.81 7.96
CA GLU A 165 20.77 25.15 7.30
C GLU A 165 20.58 25.91 5.98
N GLY A 166 19.35 26.01 5.47
CA GLY A 166 19.08 26.60 4.15
C GLY A 166 19.58 25.74 2.98
N THR A 167 19.72 24.43 3.20
CA THR A 167 20.17 23.45 2.21
C THR A 167 19.02 22.55 1.76
N SER A 168 19.26 21.67 0.79
CA SER A 168 18.29 20.63 0.39
C SER A 168 18.56 19.33 1.15
N PRO A 169 17.51 18.58 1.55
CA PRO A 169 17.66 17.23 2.09
C PRO A 169 18.53 16.36 1.18
N LEU A 170 19.37 15.50 1.77
CA LEU A 170 20.34 14.68 1.03
C LEU A 170 19.69 13.86 -0.09
N ALA A 171 18.56 13.22 0.19
CA ALA A 171 17.83 12.42 -0.79
C ALA A 171 17.30 13.23 -1.99
N ILE A 172 17.05 14.53 -1.80
CA ILE A 172 16.65 15.44 -2.89
C ILE A 172 17.88 15.88 -3.68
N ALA A 173 18.96 16.23 -2.98
CA ALA A 173 20.21 16.68 -3.58
C ALA A 173 20.88 15.59 -4.42
N GLU A 174 20.97 14.36 -3.90
CA GLU A 174 21.58 13.21 -4.60
C GLU A 174 20.75 12.76 -5.81
N ALA A 175 19.45 12.97 -5.78
CA ALA A 175 18.56 12.62 -6.89
C ALA A 175 18.35 13.79 -7.88
N GLU A 176 18.99 14.94 -7.63
CA GLU A 176 18.82 16.19 -8.39
C GLU A 176 17.35 16.60 -8.59
N LEU A 177 16.51 16.31 -7.58
CA LEU A 177 15.09 16.58 -7.65
C LEU A 177 14.78 18.02 -7.20
N PRO A 178 13.75 18.66 -7.77
CA PRO A 178 13.28 19.95 -7.25
C PRO A 178 12.57 19.81 -5.89
N THR A 179 11.96 18.65 -5.63
CA THR A 179 11.27 18.32 -4.37
C THR A 179 11.08 16.81 -4.23
N ALA A 180 10.85 16.32 -3.01
CA ALA A 180 10.53 14.93 -2.75
C ALA A 180 9.01 14.71 -2.67
N VAL A 181 8.45 14.10 -3.72
CA VAL A 181 7.04 13.69 -3.77
C VAL A 181 6.72 12.74 -2.61
N ILE A 182 7.64 11.83 -2.26
CA ILE A 182 7.46 10.86 -1.18
C ILE A 182 7.28 11.54 0.17
N TYR A 183 8.09 12.56 0.51
CA TYR A 183 7.91 13.31 1.76
C TYR A 183 6.51 13.92 1.86
N SER A 184 6.04 14.50 0.75
CA SER A 184 4.73 15.16 0.67
C SER A 184 3.59 14.17 0.85
N LEU A 185 3.64 13.02 0.17
CA LEU A 185 2.63 11.97 0.30
C LEU A 185 2.64 11.36 1.70
N ASP A 186 3.82 11.08 2.25
CA ASP A 186 3.93 10.39 3.52
C ASP A 186 3.52 11.28 4.69
N LEU A 187 4.06 12.50 4.79
CA LEU A 187 3.71 13.43 5.87
C LEU A 187 2.30 14.04 5.69
N GLY A 188 1.87 14.28 4.44
CA GLY A 188 0.59 14.92 4.16
C GLY A 188 -0.61 13.96 4.17
N ILE A 189 -0.41 12.69 3.86
CA ILE A 189 -1.50 11.72 3.70
C ILE A 189 -1.30 10.49 4.59
N ILE A 190 -0.15 9.81 4.50
CA ILE A 190 0.03 8.49 5.13
C ILE A 190 0.11 8.58 6.65
N VAL A 191 0.93 9.47 7.18
CA VAL A 191 1.08 9.67 8.64
C VAL A 191 -0.25 10.12 9.26
N PRO A 192 -0.96 11.14 8.74
CA PRO A 192 -2.29 11.49 9.22
C PRO A 192 -3.28 10.32 9.13
N ALA A 193 -3.25 9.54 8.05
CA ALA A 193 -4.12 8.38 7.91
C ALA A 193 -3.86 7.31 8.97
N PHE A 194 -2.59 7.03 9.33
CA PHE A 194 -2.25 6.13 10.42
C PHE A 194 -2.79 6.63 11.77
N VAL A 195 -2.56 7.91 12.09
CA VAL A 195 -3.00 8.50 13.36
C VAL A 195 -4.53 8.51 13.47
N LEU A 196 -5.23 8.95 12.43
CA LEU A 196 -6.69 9.01 12.40
C LEU A 196 -7.32 7.62 12.47
N THR A 197 -6.76 6.66 11.73
CA THR A 197 -7.26 5.28 11.75
C THR A 197 -7.04 4.65 13.12
N ALA A 198 -5.86 4.82 13.72
CA ALA A 198 -5.56 4.35 15.06
C ALA A 198 -6.51 4.96 16.11
N TYR A 199 -6.75 6.26 16.04
CA TYR A 199 -7.69 6.96 16.93
C TYR A 199 -9.13 6.45 16.75
N TRP A 200 -9.62 6.31 15.52
CA TRP A 200 -10.96 5.78 15.27
C TRP A 200 -11.10 4.30 15.65
N LEU A 201 -10.03 3.52 15.52
CA LEU A 201 -10.01 2.11 15.87
C LEU A 201 -10.03 1.92 17.38
N TRP A 202 -9.29 2.75 18.12
CA TRP A 202 -9.35 2.81 19.57
C TRP A 202 -10.78 3.08 20.07
N ASN A 203 -11.48 3.99 19.39
CA ASN A 203 -12.89 4.32 19.63
C ASN A 203 -13.88 3.32 19.00
N ARG A 204 -13.40 2.21 18.42
CA ARG A 204 -14.21 1.15 17.80
C ARG A 204 -15.24 1.68 16.78
N ARG A 205 -14.85 2.67 15.98
CA ARG A 205 -15.68 3.18 14.87
C ARG A 205 -15.64 2.22 13.69
N ALA A 206 -16.76 2.07 12.98
CA ALA A 206 -16.90 1.08 11.92
C ALA A 206 -15.87 1.25 10.79
N TRP A 207 -15.67 2.49 10.34
CA TRP A 207 -14.72 2.82 9.28
C TRP A 207 -13.27 2.54 9.64
N ALA A 208 -12.91 2.51 10.93
CA ALA A 208 -11.53 2.29 11.34
C ALA A 208 -11.02 0.90 10.96
N TYR A 209 -11.90 -0.12 10.98
CA TYR A 209 -11.56 -1.47 10.57
C TYR A 209 -11.26 -1.53 9.06
N ALA A 210 -12.02 -0.78 8.25
CA ALA A 210 -11.78 -0.69 6.81
C ALA A 210 -10.42 -0.08 6.49
N PHE A 211 -10.14 1.09 7.07
CA PHE A 211 -8.86 1.77 6.86
C PHE A 211 -7.68 0.96 7.41
N THR A 212 -7.85 0.27 8.54
CA THR A 212 -6.81 -0.61 9.11
C THR A 212 -6.41 -1.69 8.11
N ALA A 213 -7.38 -2.32 7.46
CA ALA A 213 -7.09 -3.35 6.48
C ALA A 213 -6.36 -2.81 5.25
N VAL A 214 -6.80 -1.66 4.72
CA VAL A 214 -6.11 -0.98 3.61
C VAL A 214 -4.66 -0.66 3.98
N LEU A 215 -4.45 -0.10 5.16
CA LEU A 215 -3.14 0.29 5.65
C LEU A 215 -2.22 -0.91 5.88
N LEU A 216 -2.74 -2.04 6.38
CA LEU A 216 -1.95 -3.27 6.52
C LEU A 216 -1.49 -3.80 5.14
N VAL A 217 -2.34 -3.77 4.10
CA VAL A 217 -1.91 -4.12 2.73
C VAL A 217 -0.81 -3.17 2.27
N LYS A 218 -0.98 -1.87 2.50
CA LYS A 218 0.02 -0.86 2.12
C LYS A 218 1.37 -1.09 2.80
N ILE A 219 1.40 -1.44 4.08
CA ILE A 219 2.67 -1.69 4.80
C ILE A 219 3.33 -2.98 4.31
N ALA A 220 2.54 -4.05 4.10
CA ALA A 220 3.08 -5.32 3.60
C ALA A 220 3.69 -5.15 2.19
N THR A 221 3.02 -4.37 1.34
CA THR A 221 3.54 -4.06 0.00
C THR A 221 4.72 -3.09 0.05
N LEU A 222 4.70 -2.05 0.90
CA LEU A 222 5.84 -1.15 1.07
C LEU A 222 7.11 -1.91 1.46
N GLY A 223 7.04 -2.74 2.50
CA GLY A 223 8.20 -3.49 2.95
C GLY A 223 8.64 -4.54 1.93
N GLY A 224 7.70 -5.17 1.20
CA GLY A 224 8.03 -6.01 0.05
C GLY A 224 8.79 -5.27 -1.06
N ALA A 225 8.44 -4.01 -1.34
CA ALA A 225 9.07 -3.21 -2.41
C ALA A 225 10.50 -2.85 -2.01
N VAL A 226 10.72 -2.51 -0.74
CA VAL A 226 12.05 -2.26 -0.20
C VAL A 226 12.90 -3.52 -0.21
N LEU A 227 12.35 -4.69 0.13
CA LEU A 227 13.06 -5.96 0.03
C LEU A 227 13.41 -6.32 -1.43
N ALA A 228 12.51 -6.04 -2.39
CA ALA A 228 12.80 -6.20 -3.82
C ALA A 228 13.88 -5.23 -4.31
N MET A 229 13.85 -3.97 -3.86
CA MET A 229 14.89 -2.97 -4.12
C MET A 229 16.26 -3.44 -3.63
N ILE A 230 16.33 -4.03 -2.43
CA ILE A 230 17.56 -4.60 -1.87
C ILE A 230 18.16 -5.68 -2.78
N VAL A 231 17.33 -6.48 -3.45
CA VAL A 231 17.81 -7.47 -4.44
C VAL A 231 18.53 -6.76 -5.59
N PHE A 232 17.94 -5.70 -6.17
CA PHE A 232 18.58 -4.93 -7.24
C PHE A 232 19.87 -4.23 -6.79
N MET A 233 19.86 -3.60 -5.61
CA MET A 233 21.07 -3.01 -5.04
C MET A 233 22.20 -4.04 -4.90
N THR A 234 21.87 -5.25 -4.46
CA THR A 234 22.85 -6.34 -4.32
C THR A 234 23.39 -6.80 -5.68
N LEU A 235 22.52 -6.91 -6.69
CA LEU A 235 22.92 -7.29 -8.05
C LEU A 235 23.83 -6.23 -8.71
N GLU A 236 23.64 -4.96 -8.37
CA GLU A 236 24.48 -3.84 -8.83
C GLU A 236 25.75 -3.63 -7.98
N GLY A 237 25.98 -4.47 -6.98
CA GLY A 237 27.15 -4.36 -6.09
C GLY A 237 27.10 -3.15 -5.15
N GLN A 238 25.93 -2.54 -4.95
CA GLN A 238 25.75 -1.43 -4.02
C GLN A 238 25.72 -1.92 -2.57
N ALA A 239 26.18 -1.08 -1.65
CA ALA A 239 26.13 -1.38 -0.22
C ALA A 239 24.67 -1.40 0.26
N VAL A 240 24.23 -2.52 0.83
CA VAL A 240 22.89 -2.65 1.41
C VAL A 240 22.96 -2.34 2.92
N PRO A 241 22.25 -1.31 3.41
CA PRO A 241 22.23 -1.03 4.84
C PRO A 241 21.50 -2.15 5.60
N LEU A 242 22.23 -2.91 6.42
CA LEU A 242 21.65 -3.94 7.29
C LEU A 242 20.46 -3.44 8.15
N PRO A 243 20.49 -2.21 8.72
CA PRO A 243 19.34 -1.66 9.45
C PRO A 243 18.06 -1.61 8.59
N GLN A 244 18.19 -1.30 7.30
CA GLN A 244 17.04 -1.19 6.39
C GLN A 244 16.39 -2.57 6.17
N ILE A 245 17.18 -3.62 5.95
CA ILE A 245 16.68 -5.00 5.83
C ILE A 245 15.91 -5.39 7.10
N LEU A 246 16.51 -5.14 8.27
CA LEU A 246 15.93 -5.55 9.55
C LEU A 246 14.63 -4.80 9.84
N ILE A 247 14.60 -3.48 9.63
CA ILE A 247 13.42 -2.64 9.87
C ILE A 247 12.29 -3.05 8.92
N PHE A 248 12.52 -3.02 7.60
CA PHE A 248 11.47 -3.28 6.62
C PHE A 248 11.05 -4.76 6.59
N GLY A 249 11.97 -5.68 6.82
CA GLY A 249 11.65 -7.11 6.98
C GLY A 249 10.76 -7.36 8.19
N THR A 250 11.09 -6.78 9.34
CA THR A 250 10.28 -6.92 10.57
C THR A 250 8.90 -6.27 10.41
N LEU A 251 8.82 -5.07 9.85
CA LEU A 251 7.54 -4.40 9.59
C LEU A 251 6.66 -5.19 8.62
N THR A 252 7.26 -5.77 7.57
CA THR A 252 6.54 -6.64 6.63
C THR A 252 5.98 -7.87 7.33
N ALA A 253 6.80 -8.55 8.13
CA ALA A 253 6.39 -9.75 8.86
C ALA A 253 5.25 -9.46 9.85
N ILE A 254 5.37 -8.39 10.65
CA ILE A 254 4.32 -7.97 11.59
C ILE A 254 3.04 -7.60 10.82
N SER A 255 3.16 -6.87 9.71
CA SER A 255 2.00 -6.47 8.91
C SER A 255 1.28 -7.68 8.30
N LEU A 256 2.01 -8.64 7.74
CA LEU A 256 1.45 -9.87 7.20
C LEU A 256 0.80 -10.72 8.29
N TRP A 257 1.40 -10.81 9.48
CA TRP A 257 0.83 -11.53 10.61
C TRP A 257 -0.48 -10.88 11.10
N LEU A 258 -0.48 -9.54 11.29
CA LEU A 258 -1.67 -8.79 11.65
C LEU A 258 -2.76 -8.88 10.58
N MET A 259 -2.38 -8.84 9.30
CA MET A 259 -3.29 -9.03 8.18
C MET A 259 -3.93 -10.41 8.19
N GLY A 260 -3.12 -11.47 8.35
CA GLY A 260 -3.61 -12.84 8.44
C GLY A 260 -4.62 -12.99 9.58
N ARG A 261 -4.29 -12.46 10.77
CA ARG A 261 -5.21 -12.42 11.91
C ARG A 261 -6.50 -11.66 11.62
N PHE A 262 -6.38 -10.49 11.00
CA PHE A 262 -7.52 -9.65 10.62
C PHE A 262 -8.46 -10.38 9.66
N LEU A 263 -7.91 -10.97 8.60
CA LEU A 263 -8.68 -11.69 7.60
C LEU A 263 -9.31 -12.99 8.15
N MET A 264 -8.59 -13.73 9.01
CA MET A 264 -9.14 -14.94 9.63
C MET A 264 -10.33 -14.66 10.55
N ALA A 265 -10.33 -13.51 11.24
CA ALA A 265 -11.42 -13.11 12.11
C ALA A 265 -12.70 -12.71 11.32
N ILE A 266 -12.56 -12.28 10.07
CA ILE A 266 -13.72 -12.03 9.19
C ILE A 266 -14.41 -13.36 8.88
N GLY A 267 -15.52 -13.67 9.54
CA GLY A 267 -16.36 -14.85 9.25
C GLY A 267 -16.15 -16.10 10.11
N SER A 268 -15.61 -16.00 11.33
CA SER A 268 -15.51 -17.17 12.23
C SER A 268 -16.79 -17.53 13.00
N GLU A 269 -17.88 -16.74 12.91
CA GLU A 269 -19.10 -16.94 13.71
C GLU A 269 -20.31 -17.53 12.97
N SER A 270 -20.11 -18.32 11.93
CA SER A 270 -21.21 -19.14 11.41
C SER A 270 -20.75 -20.55 11.06
N ASN A 271 -20.33 -21.29 12.09
CA ASN A 271 -20.40 -22.75 12.04
C ASN A 271 -21.57 -23.18 12.95
N PRO A 272 -22.76 -23.52 12.40
CA PRO A 272 -23.94 -23.89 13.19
C PRO A 272 -23.74 -25.15 14.06
N VAL A 273 -22.60 -25.83 13.95
CA VAL A 273 -22.31 -27.11 14.60
C VAL A 273 -21.95 -26.97 16.08
N ARG A 274 -21.54 -25.78 16.57
CA ARG A 274 -21.21 -25.57 18.00
C ARG A 274 -22.38 -25.13 18.89
N ALA A 275 -23.53 -24.76 18.32
CA ALA A 275 -24.71 -24.32 19.07
C ALA A 275 -25.62 -25.48 19.55
N ARG A 276 -25.22 -26.74 19.32
CA ARG A 276 -26.01 -27.93 19.74
C ARG A 276 -25.36 -28.75 20.86
N THR A 277 -24.30 -28.25 21.50
CA THR A 277 -23.60 -28.98 22.57
C THR A 277 -23.35 -28.14 23.82
N SER A 278 -24.18 -27.15 24.10
CA SER A 278 -24.23 -26.45 25.40
C SER A 278 -25.62 -26.55 25.99
#